data_AF-A0A933C1Y7-F1
#
_entry.id   AF-A0A933C1Y7-F1
#
_cell.length_a   1.000
_cell.length_b   1.000
_cell.length_c   1.000
_cell.angle_alpha   90.00
_cell.angle_beta   90.00
_cell.angle_gamma   90.00
#
_symmetry.space_group_name_H-M   'P 1'
#
loop_
_entity.id
_entity.type
_entity.pdbx_description
1 polymer ?
#
loop_
_entity_poly.entity_id
_entity_poly.type
_entity_poly.pdbx_seq_one_letter_code
_entity_poly.pdbx_strand_id
1 'polypeptide(L)'
;LYVLPELFSSGYTFSVIGEVKDLAEPFGQGETFKAMNDFCRKRKSWVVYGFAERDGETFFNSAGLIGHDGTNGLYRKIHLFDREKLFFAPGNLPFQVFQTPVGAIGIMICFDWYFPESARTLALRGAQIIAHPSNLVLPHCPDSMPVRCLENRVFAATANRIGVEDRHGVKLTYIGQSQITSPKGEILHRSPSDKPEIAVREIDLSLAENKNINERNHLFMDRRSQFYA
;
A
#
# COMPACT_ATOMS: atom_id res chain seq x y z
N LEU A 1 5.02 -10.02 -7.80
CA LEU A 1 4.02 -9.16 -7.13
C LEU A 1 3.95 -7.83 -7.89
N TYR A 2 2.75 -7.38 -8.25
CA TYR A 2 2.48 -6.04 -8.79
C TYR A 2 1.77 -5.20 -7.73
N VAL A 3 2.06 -3.90 -7.67
CA VAL A 3 1.35 -2.96 -6.78
C VAL A 3 0.81 -1.82 -7.64
N LEU A 4 -0.50 -1.58 -7.55
CA LEU A 4 -1.18 -0.49 -8.23
C LEU A 4 -1.46 0.68 -7.27
N PRO A 5 -1.70 1.89 -7.78
CA PRO A 5 -2.03 3.05 -6.96
C PRO A 5 -3.29 2.88 -6.10
N GLU A 6 -3.43 3.78 -5.13
CA GLU A 6 -4.63 3.93 -4.31
C GLU A 6 -5.83 4.34 -5.19
N LEU A 7 -7.02 3.78 -4.90
CA LEU A 7 -8.27 4.08 -5.60
C LEU A 7 -8.10 4.13 -7.14
N PHE A 8 -7.35 3.18 -7.70
CA PHE A 8 -6.94 3.24 -9.10
C PHE A 8 -8.13 3.19 -10.06
N SER A 9 -9.20 2.47 -9.67
CA SER A 9 -10.39 2.27 -10.49
C SER A 9 -11.39 3.43 -10.43
N SER A 10 -11.46 4.17 -9.32
CA SER A 10 -12.49 5.19 -9.08
C SER A 10 -12.00 6.63 -9.25
N GLY A 11 -10.68 6.86 -9.12
CA GLY A 11 -10.17 8.20 -8.82
C GLY A 11 -10.31 8.52 -7.33
N TYR A 12 -9.89 9.73 -6.94
CA TYR A 12 -9.67 10.11 -5.54
C TYR A 12 -10.46 11.36 -5.12
N THR A 13 -10.62 12.36 -5.98
CA THR A 13 -11.16 13.69 -5.61
C THR A 13 -12.68 13.73 -5.62
N PHE A 14 -13.33 12.81 -4.91
CA PHE A 14 -14.80 12.79 -4.82
C PHE A 14 -15.36 14.13 -4.34
N SER A 15 -16.44 14.56 -4.99
CA SER A 15 -17.12 15.81 -4.69
C SER A 15 -18.34 15.59 -3.81
N VAL A 16 -19.06 14.49 -4.03
CA VAL A 16 -20.29 14.11 -3.32
C VAL A 16 -20.32 12.61 -3.04
N ILE A 17 -21.00 12.19 -1.96
CA ILE A 17 -21.07 10.78 -1.55
C ILE A 17 -21.73 9.88 -2.62
N GLY A 18 -22.60 10.44 -3.47
CA GLY A 18 -23.22 9.71 -4.58
C GLY A 18 -22.21 9.09 -5.53
N GLU A 19 -21.11 9.81 -5.83
CA GLU A 19 -20.06 9.28 -6.71
C GLU A 19 -19.37 8.05 -6.11
N VAL A 20 -19.14 8.06 -4.80
CA VAL A 20 -18.57 6.91 -4.08
C VAL A 20 -19.56 5.75 -4.12
N LYS A 21 -20.86 6.02 -3.94
CA LYS A 21 -21.90 4.97 -4.07
C LYS A 21 -21.89 4.34 -5.46
N ASP A 22 -21.69 5.11 -6.51
CA ASP A 22 -21.73 4.58 -7.87
C ASP A 22 -20.46 3.81 -8.26
N LEU A 23 -19.32 4.18 -7.66
CA LEU A 23 -18.00 3.64 -8.01
C LEU A 23 -17.47 2.58 -7.03
N ALA A 24 -18.00 2.52 -5.81
CA ALA A 24 -17.54 1.57 -4.80
C ALA A 24 -18.08 0.17 -5.07
N GLU A 25 -17.18 -0.81 -4.92
CA GLU A 25 -17.46 -2.21 -5.23
C GLU A 25 -17.36 -3.09 -3.98
N PRO A 26 -18.23 -4.10 -3.82
CA PRO A 26 -18.02 -5.13 -2.81
C PRO A 26 -16.77 -5.96 -3.13
N PHE A 27 -15.93 -6.17 -2.12
CA PHE A 27 -14.74 -7.00 -2.26
C PHE A 27 -15.11 -8.43 -2.67
N GLY A 28 -14.35 -9.01 -3.61
CA GLY A 28 -14.60 -10.36 -4.13
C GLY A 28 -15.68 -10.46 -5.22
N GLN A 29 -16.42 -9.39 -5.51
CA GLN A 29 -17.59 -9.44 -6.40
C GLN A 29 -17.58 -8.38 -7.51
N GLY A 30 -16.91 -7.25 -7.29
CA GLY A 30 -16.84 -6.14 -8.23
C GLY A 30 -16.04 -6.40 -9.52
N GLU A 31 -16.23 -5.53 -10.51
CA GLU A 31 -15.53 -5.61 -11.81
C GLU A 31 -14.03 -5.41 -11.65
N THR A 32 -13.60 -4.53 -10.74
CA THR A 32 -12.19 -4.35 -10.39
C THR A 32 -11.58 -5.65 -9.87
N PHE A 33 -12.27 -6.35 -8.98
CA PHE A 33 -11.83 -7.66 -8.47
C PHE A 33 -11.70 -8.70 -9.59
N LYS A 34 -12.73 -8.83 -10.44
CA LYS A 34 -12.74 -9.79 -11.56
C LYS A 34 -11.59 -9.53 -12.53
N ALA A 35 -11.38 -8.27 -12.92
CA ALA A 35 -10.31 -7.88 -13.83
C ALA A 35 -8.92 -8.20 -13.25
N MET A 36 -8.70 -7.91 -11.96
CA MET A 36 -7.43 -8.21 -11.29
C MET A 36 -7.20 -9.71 -11.10
N ASN A 37 -8.24 -10.48 -10.79
CA ASN A 37 -8.16 -11.94 -10.72
C ASN A 37 -7.80 -12.56 -12.07
N ASP A 38 -8.44 -12.12 -13.16
CA ASP A 38 -8.12 -12.57 -14.52
C ASP A 38 -6.71 -12.18 -14.94
N PHE A 39 -6.26 -10.97 -14.57
CA PHE A 39 -4.88 -10.54 -14.79
C PHE A 39 -3.89 -11.49 -14.09
N CYS A 40 -4.11 -11.79 -12.81
CA CYS A 40 -3.26 -12.67 -12.02
C CYS A 40 -3.23 -14.09 -12.57
N ARG A 41 -4.39 -14.66 -12.93
CA ARG A 41 -4.46 -16.01 -13.52
C ARG A 41 -3.70 -16.12 -14.83
N LYS A 42 -3.87 -15.16 -15.74
CA LYS A 42 -3.18 -15.15 -17.05
C LYS A 42 -1.66 -15.02 -16.92
N ARG A 43 -1.19 -14.29 -15.92
CA ARG A 43 0.25 -13.99 -15.73
C ARG A 43 0.94 -14.82 -14.65
N LYS A 44 0.20 -15.72 -13.98
CA LYS A 44 0.68 -16.46 -12.80
C LYS A 44 1.34 -15.51 -11.79
N SER A 45 0.62 -14.45 -11.42
CA SER A 45 1.13 -13.37 -10.57
C SER A 45 0.23 -13.07 -9.37
N TRP A 46 0.71 -12.14 -8.54
CA TRP A 46 -0.04 -11.51 -7.45
C TRP A 46 -0.11 -10.01 -7.69
N VAL A 47 -1.22 -9.39 -7.30
CA VAL A 47 -1.44 -7.94 -7.40
C VAL A 47 -2.02 -7.40 -6.11
N VAL A 48 -1.48 -6.29 -5.63
CA VAL A 48 -2.10 -5.42 -4.63
C VAL A 48 -2.67 -4.20 -5.35
N TYR A 49 -3.94 -3.88 -5.14
CA TYR A 49 -4.61 -2.78 -5.84
C TYR A 49 -5.53 -2.00 -4.89
N GLY A 50 -5.51 -0.66 -4.98
CA GLY A 50 -6.39 0.20 -4.20
C GLY A 50 -7.74 0.44 -4.88
N PHE A 51 -8.84 0.34 -4.14
CA PHE A 51 -10.20 0.51 -4.67
C PHE A 51 -11.14 1.08 -3.60
N ALA A 52 -12.24 1.71 -4.03
CA ALA A 52 -13.31 2.10 -3.13
C ALA A 52 -14.15 0.85 -2.81
N GLU A 53 -14.14 0.43 -1.56
CA GLU A 53 -14.88 -0.74 -1.10
C GLU A 53 -16.28 -0.34 -0.60
N ARG A 54 -17.28 -1.13 -0.97
CA ARG A 54 -18.62 -1.10 -0.36
C ARG A 54 -18.80 -2.32 0.55
N ASP A 55 -19.14 -2.07 1.81
CA ASP A 55 -19.54 -3.08 2.80
C ASP A 55 -20.88 -2.67 3.43
N GLY A 56 -21.96 -3.24 2.91
CA GLY A 56 -23.32 -2.76 3.17
C GLY A 56 -23.48 -1.29 2.76
N GLU A 57 -23.89 -0.45 3.70
CA GLU A 57 -24.02 1.01 3.52
C GLU A 57 -22.74 1.79 3.83
N THR A 58 -21.67 1.11 4.24
CA THR A 58 -20.40 1.74 4.61
C THR A 58 -19.39 1.66 3.46
N PHE A 59 -18.62 2.73 3.27
CA PHE A 59 -17.57 2.80 2.27
C PHE A 59 -16.20 2.84 2.93
N PHE A 60 -15.23 2.13 2.36
CA PHE A 60 -13.85 2.14 2.82
C PHE A 60 -12.90 2.44 1.67
N ASN A 61 -11.78 3.11 1.99
CA ASN A 61 -10.64 3.16 1.10
C ASN A 61 -9.79 1.91 1.37
N SER A 62 -9.75 0.99 0.42
CA SER A 62 -9.27 -0.36 0.66
C SER A 62 -8.25 -0.79 -0.39
N ALA A 63 -7.48 -1.83 -0.05
CA ALA A 63 -6.59 -2.51 -0.96
C ALA A 63 -6.86 -4.01 -0.92
N GLY A 64 -7.02 -4.59 -2.11
CA GLY A 64 -7.14 -6.03 -2.31
C GLY A 64 -5.79 -6.63 -2.69
N LEU A 65 -5.47 -7.82 -2.15
CA LEU A 65 -4.40 -8.70 -2.61
C LEU A 65 -5.03 -9.91 -3.29
N ILE A 66 -4.76 -10.10 -4.58
CA ILE A 66 -5.21 -11.28 -5.33
C ILE A 66 -4.01 -12.01 -5.93
N GLY A 67 -4.01 -13.33 -5.82
CA GLY A 67 -3.01 -14.22 -6.41
C GLY A 67 -3.63 -15.25 -7.36
N HIS A 68 -2.83 -15.70 -8.32
CA HIS A 68 -3.23 -16.78 -9.24
C HIS A 68 -3.45 -18.13 -8.53
N ASP A 69 -2.97 -18.27 -7.31
CA ASP A 69 -3.04 -19.45 -6.43
C ASP A 69 -4.27 -19.43 -5.51
N GLY A 70 -5.16 -18.44 -5.66
CA GLY A 70 -6.31 -18.25 -4.78
C GLY A 70 -6.02 -17.35 -3.58
N THR A 71 -4.83 -16.76 -3.46
CA THR A 71 -4.57 -15.69 -2.47
C THR A 71 -5.64 -14.63 -2.59
N ASN A 72 -6.27 -14.28 -1.47
CA ASN A 72 -7.34 -13.30 -1.40
C ASN A 72 -7.26 -12.56 -0.06
N GLY A 73 -6.78 -11.31 -0.08
CA GLY A 73 -6.56 -10.49 1.09
C GLY A 73 -7.21 -9.12 0.98
N LEU A 74 -7.68 -8.58 2.09
CA LEU A 74 -8.31 -7.27 2.17
C LEU A 74 -7.66 -6.45 3.29
N TYR A 75 -7.31 -5.21 2.96
CA TYR A 75 -6.89 -4.20 3.92
C TYR A 75 -7.74 -2.94 3.76
N ARG A 76 -8.23 -2.39 4.87
CA ARG A 76 -8.96 -1.12 4.92
C ARG A 76 -8.05 -0.06 5.53
N LYS A 77 -7.88 1.08 4.84
CA LYS A 77 -6.98 2.17 5.25
C LYS A 77 -7.30 2.64 6.67
N ILE A 78 -6.33 2.55 7.57
CA ILE A 78 -6.52 2.94 8.96
C ILE A 78 -6.53 4.46 9.10
N HIS A 79 -5.54 5.14 8.50
CA HIS A 79 -5.37 6.58 8.66
C HIS A 79 -5.92 7.34 7.45
N LEU A 80 -7.18 7.76 7.52
CA LEU A 80 -7.80 8.59 6.48
C LEU A 80 -7.17 9.97 6.37
N PHE A 81 -6.96 10.43 5.13
CA PHE A 81 -6.36 11.73 4.83
C PHE A 81 -7.40 12.76 4.39
N ASP A 82 -7.40 13.92 5.04
CA ASP A 82 -8.19 15.09 4.64
C ASP A 82 -9.66 14.75 4.29
N ARG A 83 -10.11 15.04 3.05
CA ARG A 83 -11.48 14.85 2.58
C ARG A 83 -11.92 13.39 2.51
N GLU A 84 -11.02 12.41 2.59
CA GLU A 84 -11.40 10.99 2.70
C GLU A 84 -12.37 10.77 3.87
N LYS A 85 -12.23 11.54 4.96
CA LYS A 85 -13.10 11.47 6.14
C LYS A 85 -14.56 11.85 5.87
N LEU A 86 -14.84 12.50 4.73
CA LEU A 86 -16.21 12.82 4.29
C LEU A 86 -16.89 11.66 3.57
N PHE A 87 -16.10 10.70 3.07
CA PHE A 87 -16.54 9.69 2.12
C PHE A 87 -16.37 8.26 2.62
N PHE A 88 -15.33 8.02 3.42
CA PHE A 88 -14.94 6.70 3.87
C PHE A 88 -14.95 6.62 5.39
N ALA A 89 -15.33 5.46 5.91
CA ALA A 89 -15.12 5.12 7.30
C ALA A 89 -13.64 4.74 7.54
N PRO A 90 -13.08 5.04 8.72
CA PRO A 90 -11.77 4.53 9.10
C PRO A 90 -11.73 3.01 9.05
N GLY A 91 -10.62 2.44 8.59
CA GLY A 91 -10.46 1.00 8.51
C GLY A 91 -10.66 0.32 9.85
N ASN A 92 -11.43 -0.77 9.83
CA ASN A 92 -11.81 -1.54 11.02
C ASN A 92 -11.17 -2.94 11.08
N LEU A 93 -10.18 -3.19 10.22
CA LEU A 93 -9.40 -4.42 10.19
C LEU A 93 -7.97 -4.11 10.65
N PRO A 94 -7.31 -5.00 11.42
CA PRO A 94 -5.93 -4.75 11.82
C PRO A 94 -5.00 -4.70 10.59
N PHE A 95 -3.83 -4.06 10.73
CA PHE A 95 -2.74 -4.21 9.74
C PHE A 95 -2.43 -5.70 9.52
N GLN A 96 -2.64 -6.22 8.31
CA GLN A 96 -2.52 -7.63 8.01
C GLN A 96 -1.26 -7.92 7.19
N VAL A 97 -0.73 -9.14 7.38
CA VAL A 97 0.36 -9.70 6.58
C VAL A 97 -0.14 -10.99 5.96
N PHE A 98 -0.03 -11.10 4.65
CA PHE A 98 -0.49 -12.23 3.87
C PHE A 98 0.71 -13.10 3.50
N GLN A 99 0.68 -14.36 3.90
CA GLN A 99 1.71 -15.33 3.53
C GLN A 99 1.47 -15.78 2.09
N THR A 100 2.45 -15.60 1.22
CA THR A 100 2.38 -16.00 -0.19
C THR A 100 3.67 -16.71 -0.61
N PRO A 101 3.67 -17.50 -1.71
CA PRO A 101 4.88 -18.10 -2.24
C PRO A 101 5.96 -17.09 -2.67
N VAL A 102 5.62 -15.81 -2.84
CA VAL A 102 6.54 -14.73 -3.23
C VAL A 102 6.95 -13.85 -2.04
N GLY A 103 6.68 -14.30 -0.82
CA GLY A 103 7.02 -13.62 0.43
C GLY A 103 5.81 -13.20 1.26
N ALA A 104 6.07 -12.81 2.50
CA ALA A 104 5.08 -12.25 3.42
C ALA A 104 4.79 -10.78 3.08
N ILE A 105 3.58 -10.50 2.61
CA ILE A 105 3.18 -9.19 2.09
C ILE A 105 2.35 -8.46 3.14
N GLY A 106 2.88 -7.36 3.68
CA GLY A 106 2.12 -6.38 4.43
C GLY A 106 1.50 -5.32 3.51
N ILE A 107 0.34 -4.78 3.87
CA ILE A 107 -0.32 -3.72 3.11
C ILE A 107 -0.58 -2.52 4.02
N MET A 108 -0.23 -1.34 3.53
CA MET A 108 -0.66 -0.04 4.07
C MET A 108 -1.02 0.87 2.89
N ILE A 109 -1.87 1.87 3.09
CA ILE A 109 -2.34 2.73 2.00
C ILE A 109 -1.97 4.18 2.30
N CYS A 110 -1.28 4.80 1.34
CA CYS A 110 -1.01 6.23 1.30
C CYS A 110 -0.64 6.78 2.68
N PHE A 111 -1.47 7.67 3.24
CA PHE A 111 -1.20 8.39 4.49
C PHE A 111 -0.84 7.52 5.72
N ASP A 112 -1.10 6.21 5.69
CA ASP A 112 -0.53 5.28 6.68
C ASP A 112 1.00 5.39 6.80
N TRP A 113 1.73 5.80 5.74
CA TRP A 113 3.19 5.98 5.76
C TRP A 113 3.66 7.00 6.80
N TYR A 114 2.81 8.00 7.09
CA TYR A 114 3.14 9.10 7.99
C TYR A 114 3.36 8.58 9.42
N PHE A 115 2.65 7.51 9.78
CA PHE A 115 2.67 6.86 11.08
C PHE A 115 3.70 5.71 11.08
N PRO A 116 4.87 5.85 11.76
CA PRO A 116 5.86 4.78 11.82
C PRO A 116 5.30 3.46 12.38
N GLU A 117 4.24 3.55 13.19
CA GLU A 117 3.49 2.42 13.75
C GLU A 117 2.91 1.52 12.66
N SER A 118 2.51 2.07 11.52
CA SER A 118 1.95 1.30 10.40
C SER A 118 2.98 0.30 9.86
N ALA A 119 4.14 0.81 9.43
CA ALA A 119 5.22 -0.03 8.90
C ALA A 119 5.81 -0.94 9.99
N ARG A 120 5.97 -0.43 11.23
CA ARG A 120 6.46 -1.22 12.35
C ARG A 120 5.54 -2.39 12.67
N THR A 121 4.24 -2.16 12.71
CA THR A 121 3.25 -3.19 13.00
C THR A 121 3.28 -4.30 11.94
N LEU A 122 3.32 -3.92 10.66
CA LEU A 122 3.44 -4.89 9.57
C LEU A 122 4.73 -5.71 9.67
N ALA A 123 5.87 -5.05 9.93
CA ALA A 123 7.15 -5.72 10.05
C ALA A 123 7.23 -6.68 11.26
N LEU A 124 6.66 -6.28 12.41
CA LEU A 124 6.55 -7.16 13.59
C LEU A 124 5.60 -8.34 13.36
N ARG A 125 4.62 -8.19 12.46
CA ARG A 125 3.76 -9.28 11.99
C ARG A 125 4.41 -10.16 10.91
N GLY A 126 5.68 -9.93 10.61
CA GLY A 126 6.47 -10.75 9.69
C GLY A 126 6.45 -10.30 8.25
N ALA A 127 5.98 -9.09 7.93
CA ALA A 127 6.08 -8.57 6.57
C ALA A 127 7.55 -8.53 6.10
N GLN A 128 7.81 -9.09 4.93
CA GLN A 128 9.07 -8.97 4.20
C GLN A 128 8.98 -7.86 3.14
N ILE A 129 7.79 -7.69 2.57
CA ILE A 129 7.45 -6.67 1.58
C ILE A 129 6.27 -5.87 2.10
N ILE A 130 6.37 -4.54 2.07
CA ILE A 130 5.21 -3.64 2.26
C ILE A 130 4.74 -3.17 0.87
N ALA A 131 3.56 -3.62 0.46
CA ALA A 131 2.86 -3.06 -0.69
C ALA A 131 2.13 -1.79 -0.25
N HIS A 132 2.43 -0.68 -0.94
CA HIS A 132 1.96 0.64 -0.55
C HIS A 132 1.29 1.37 -1.73
N PRO A 133 0.01 1.05 -2.02
CA PRO A 133 -0.82 1.86 -2.93
C PRO A 133 -0.93 3.30 -2.43
N SER A 134 -0.77 4.30 -3.31
CA SER A 134 -0.80 5.70 -2.90
C SER A 134 -1.36 6.66 -3.95
N ASN A 135 -1.91 7.78 -3.48
CA ASN A 135 -2.18 9.03 -4.22
C ASN A 135 -1.52 10.21 -3.48
N LEU A 136 -0.19 10.26 -3.48
CA LEU A 136 0.61 11.21 -2.72
C LEU A 136 0.51 12.62 -3.31
N VAL A 137 0.29 13.57 -2.41
CA VAL A 137 0.24 15.02 -2.69
C VAL A 137 1.25 15.81 -1.85
N LEU A 138 1.71 15.22 -0.73
CA LEU A 138 2.76 15.78 0.12
C LEU A 138 4.14 15.31 -0.38
N PRO A 139 5.16 16.18 -0.40
CA PRO A 139 6.45 15.87 -1.02
C PRO A 139 7.32 14.89 -0.21
N HIS A 140 6.98 14.60 1.04
CA HIS A 140 7.90 13.94 1.98
C HIS A 140 7.85 12.41 1.97
N CYS A 141 6.79 11.81 1.41
CA CYS A 141 6.65 10.35 1.42
C CYS A 141 7.82 9.63 0.71
N PRO A 142 8.25 10.02 -0.51
CA PRO A 142 9.35 9.35 -1.21
C PRO A 142 10.65 9.28 -0.40
N ASP A 143 10.95 10.31 0.38
CA ASP A 143 12.17 10.39 1.19
C ASP A 143 12.01 9.78 2.59
N SER A 144 10.76 9.56 3.03
CA SER A 144 10.46 8.87 4.30
C SER A 144 10.45 7.35 4.16
N MET A 145 10.12 6.82 2.99
CA MET A 145 10.10 5.37 2.74
C MET A 145 11.46 4.67 2.91
N PRO A 146 12.62 5.26 2.54
CA PRO A 146 13.95 4.79 2.93
C PRO A 146 14.08 4.53 4.43
N VAL A 147 13.62 5.46 5.26
CA VAL A 147 13.67 5.34 6.73
C VAL A 147 12.73 4.22 7.19
N ARG A 148 11.50 4.15 6.67
CA ARG A 148 10.53 3.09 6.99
C ARG A 148 11.07 1.70 6.67
N CYS A 149 11.80 1.55 5.56
CA CYS A 149 12.38 0.28 5.15
C CYS A 149 13.60 -0.08 6.01
N LEU A 150 14.48 0.89 6.27
CA LEU A 150 15.67 0.72 7.10
C LEU A 150 15.32 0.34 8.54
N GLU A 151 14.41 1.07 9.17
CA GLU A 151 14.07 0.89 10.59
C GLU A 151 13.33 -0.44 10.86
N ASN A 152 12.80 -1.08 9.81
CA ASN A 152 12.04 -2.32 9.89
C ASN A 152 12.71 -3.51 9.21
N ARG A 153 13.81 -3.29 8.45
CA ARG A 153 14.45 -4.28 7.58
C ARG A 153 13.43 -4.97 6.65
N VAL A 154 12.71 -4.18 5.86
CA VAL A 154 11.71 -4.68 4.90
C VAL A 154 11.91 -4.03 3.54
N PHE A 155 11.47 -4.69 2.48
CA PHE A 155 11.27 -4.04 1.20
C PHE A 155 9.97 -3.25 1.22
N ALA A 156 9.88 -2.18 0.41
CA ALA A 156 8.60 -1.54 0.12
C ALA A 156 8.47 -1.21 -1.36
N ALA A 157 7.25 -1.37 -1.88
CA ALA A 157 6.85 -0.92 -3.20
C ALA A 157 5.73 0.12 -3.05
N THR A 158 6.10 1.39 -3.18
CA THR A 158 5.15 2.52 -3.19
C THR A 158 4.71 2.77 -4.62
N ALA A 159 3.44 2.52 -4.92
CA ALA A 159 2.86 2.76 -6.25
C ALA A 159 1.99 4.00 -6.18
N ASN A 160 2.44 5.09 -6.81
CA ASN A 160 1.76 6.38 -6.76
C ASN A 160 1.15 6.78 -8.11
N ARG A 161 0.10 7.58 -8.05
CA ARG A 161 -0.53 8.24 -9.20
C ARG A 161 0.28 9.46 -9.66
N ILE A 162 0.13 9.81 -10.94
CA ILE A 162 0.64 11.04 -11.55
C ILE A 162 -0.53 11.91 -12.05
N GLY A 163 -0.24 13.15 -12.39
CA GLY A 163 -1.16 14.02 -13.10
C GLY A 163 -2.08 14.81 -12.17
N VAL A 164 -3.10 15.41 -12.78
CA VAL A 164 -4.04 16.30 -12.11
C VAL A 164 -5.43 15.71 -12.24
N GLU A 165 -6.09 15.50 -11.12
CA GLU A 165 -7.51 15.14 -11.08
C GLU A 165 -8.32 16.41 -10.76
N ASP A 166 -9.31 16.71 -11.60
CA ASP A 166 -10.26 17.80 -11.40
C ASP A 166 -11.67 17.23 -11.52
N ARG A 167 -12.37 17.20 -10.40
CA ARG A 167 -13.73 16.67 -10.32
C ARG A 167 -14.62 17.71 -9.66
N HIS A 168 -15.52 18.29 -10.45
CA HIS A 168 -16.45 19.33 -10.02
C HIS A 168 -15.76 20.52 -9.31
N GLY A 169 -14.58 20.93 -9.80
CA GLY A 169 -13.81 22.05 -9.25
C GLY A 169 -12.94 21.70 -8.05
N VAL A 170 -12.99 20.45 -7.55
CA VAL A 170 -12.02 19.93 -6.59
C VAL A 170 -10.82 19.41 -7.37
N LYS A 171 -9.73 20.17 -7.34
CA LYS A 171 -8.51 19.89 -8.09
C LYS A 171 -7.38 19.39 -7.18
N LEU A 172 -6.73 18.30 -7.56
CA LEU A 172 -5.59 17.74 -6.85
C LEU A 172 -4.50 17.31 -7.83
N THR A 173 -3.24 17.57 -7.47
CA THR A 173 -2.07 17.19 -8.29
C THR A 173 -1.25 16.16 -7.54
N TYR A 174 -0.98 15.02 -8.18
CA TYR A 174 -0.19 13.94 -7.59
C TYR A 174 1.27 14.06 -8.02
N ILE A 175 2.16 13.68 -7.11
CA ILE A 175 3.60 13.92 -7.28
C ILE A 175 4.33 12.81 -8.06
N GLY A 176 3.67 11.70 -8.40
CA GLY A 176 4.32 10.54 -9.00
C GLY A 176 5.36 9.92 -8.08
N GLN A 177 6.57 9.67 -8.58
CA GLN A 177 7.68 9.19 -7.74
C GLN A 177 7.39 7.86 -7.02
N SER A 178 6.67 6.96 -7.69
CA SER A 178 6.60 5.55 -7.28
C SER A 178 8.00 5.01 -7.01
N GLN A 179 8.16 4.19 -5.98
CA GLN A 179 9.48 3.83 -5.47
C GLN A 179 9.54 2.38 -4.98
N ILE A 180 10.64 1.69 -5.31
CA ILE A 180 11.01 0.41 -4.71
C ILE A 180 12.22 0.66 -3.80
N THR A 181 12.12 0.26 -2.54
CA THR A 181 13.12 0.55 -1.49
C THR A 181 13.58 -0.73 -0.81
N SER A 182 14.88 -0.86 -0.56
CA SER A 182 15.51 -2.02 0.08
C SER A 182 15.45 -1.97 1.62
N PRO A 183 15.66 -3.09 2.32
CA PRO A 183 15.82 -3.14 3.78
C PRO A 183 16.97 -2.29 4.33
N LYS A 184 17.91 -1.85 3.47
CA LYS A 184 19.00 -0.93 3.84
C LYS A 184 18.65 0.54 3.66
N GLY A 185 17.41 0.84 3.26
CA GLY A 185 16.97 2.19 2.89
C GLY A 185 17.46 2.64 1.52
N GLU A 186 18.01 1.75 0.68
CA GLU A 186 18.47 2.10 -0.65
C GLU A 186 17.27 2.19 -1.61
N ILE A 187 17.26 3.21 -2.46
CA ILE A 187 16.27 3.38 -3.51
C ILE A 187 16.67 2.52 -4.70
N LEU A 188 16.00 1.38 -4.89
CA LEU A 188 16.26 0.46 -6.00
C LEU A 188 15.68 0.97 -7.33
N HIS A 189 14.62 1.77 -7.24
CA HIS A 189 14.02 2.50 -8.36
C HIS A 189 13.17 3.65 -7.84
N ARG A 190 13.19 4.80 -8.52
CA ARG A 190 12.24 5.90 -8.34
C ARG A 190 11.74 6.36 -9.71
N SER A 191 10.43 6.31 -9.90
CA SER A 191 9.78 6.70 -11.15
C SER A 191 9.76 8.22 -11.36
N PRO A 192 9.60 8.69 -12.61
CA PRO A 192 9.34 10.09 -12.90
C PRO A 192 8.12 10.64 -12.14
N SER A 193 8.08 11.95 -11.93
CA SER A 193 6.94 12.62 -11.30
C SER A 193 5.75 12.82 -12.23
N ASP A 194 5.96 12.73 -13.55
CA ASP A 194 5.04 13.24 -14.57
C ASP A 194 4.74 12.27 -15.72
N LYS A 195 5.27 11.04 -15.70
CA LYS A 195 5.10 10.05 -16.78
C LYS A 195 4.72 8.67 -16.24
N PRO A 196 3.76 7.96 -16.88
CA PRO A 196 3.44 6.59 -16.49
C PRO A 196 4.64 5.69 -16.68
N GLU A 197 4.92 4.84 -15.69
CA GLU A 197 6.01 3.86 -15.75
C GLU A 197 5.61 2.61 -14.97
N ILE A 198 6.06 1.45 -15.47
CA ILE A 198 6.08 0.20 -14.70
C ILE A 198 7.55 -0.15 -14.48
N ALA A 199 7.96 -0.23 -13.22
CA ALA A 199 9.29 -0.66 -12.84
C ALA A 199 9.24 -2.02 -12.13
N VAL A 200 10.15 -2.91 -12.52
CA VAL A 200 10.30 -4.24 -11.92
C VAL A 200 11.72 -4.40 -11.40
N ARG A 201 11.84 -4.96 -10.19
CA ARG A 201 13.12 -5.31 -9.57
C ARG A 201 13.02 -6.71 -8.98
N GLU A 202 14.08 -7.47 -9.15
CA GLU A 202 14.31 -8.69 -8.39
C GLU A 202 14.82 -8.29 -7.00
N ILE A 203 14.35 -8.99 -5.97
CA ILE A 203 14.70 -8.72 -4.59
C ILE A 203 15.06 -10.03 -3.90
N ASP A 204 16.04 -9.98 -3.00
CA ASP A 204 16.41 -11.10 -2.13
C ASP A 204 15.70 -10.96 -0.77
N LEU A 205 14.71 -11.80 -0.53
CA LEU A 205 13.90 -11.76 0.70
C LEU A 205 14.71 -12.10 1.95
N SER A 206 15.84 -12.79 1.84
CA SER A 206 16.69 -13.09 3.00
C SER A 206 17.22 -11.81 3.67
N LEU A 207 17.34 -10.71 2.92
CA LEU A 207 17.70 -9.40 3.44
C LEU A 207 16.62 -8.80 4.35
N ALA A 208 15.36 -9.15 4.12
CA ALA A 208 14.25 -8.74 4.97
C ALA A 208 14.05 -9.69 6.15
N GLU A 209 14.42 -10.97 6.03
CA GLU A 209 14.39 -11.94 7.13
C GLU A 209 15.48 -11.66 8.17
N ASN A 210 16.67 -11.27 7.73
CA ASN A 210 17.77 -10.99 8.64
C ASN A 210 17.58 -9.65 9.36
N LYS A 211 17.16 -9.73 10.62
CA LYS A 211 17.00 -8.59 11.53
C LYS A 211 18.24 -8.28 12.36
N ASN A 212 19.34 -9.02 12.18
CA ASN A 212 20.62 -8.68 12.81
C ASN A 212 21.19 -7.42 12.15
N ILE A 213 21.56 -6.45 12.99
CA ILE A 213 22.25 -5.23 12.55
C ILE A 213 23.76 -5.49 12.55
N ASN A 214 24.25 -6.18 13.58
CA ASN A 214 25.62 -6.64 13.76
C ASN A 214 25.59 -7.88 14.69
N GLU A 215 26.76 -8.37 15.12
CA GLU A 215 26.89 -9.58 15.98
C GLU A 215 26.18 -9.48 17.35
N ARG A 216 25.85 -8.27 17.82
CA ARG A 216 25.34 -8.01 19.18
C ARG A 216 23.99 -7.31 19.19
N ASN A 217 23.46 -6.92 18.04
CA ASN A 217 22.21 -6.17 17.95
C ASN A 217 21.23 -6.82 16.98
N HIS A 218 20.05 -7.14 17.49
CA HIS A 218 18.95 -7.67 16.70
C HIS A 218 17.76 -6.71 16.76
N LEU A 219 17.40 -6.14 15.61
CA LEU A 219 16.46 -5.02 15.46
C LEU A 219 15.15 -5.20 16.22
N PHE A 220 14.59 -6.41 16.23
CA PHE A 220 13.32 -6.68 16.92
C PHE A 220 13.48 -7.14 18.37
N MET A 221 14.58 -7.80 18.72
CA MET A 221 14.79 -8.36 20.07
C MET A 221 15.31 -7.27 21.02
N ASP A 222 16.04 -6.30 20.49
CA ASP A 222 16.55 -5.15 21.24
C ASP A 222 15.45 -4.09 21.53
N ARG A 223 14.24 -4.27 20.99
CA ARG A 223 13.10 -3.38 21.29
C ARG A 223 12.74 -3.53 22.77
N ARG A 224 12.46 -2.40 23.43
CA ARG A 224 12.02 -2.37 24.84
C ARG A 224 10.58 -1.87 24.91
N SER A 225 9.64 -2.73 24.52
CA SER A 225 8.23 -2.38 24.34
C SER A 225 7.55 -1.82 25.60
N GLN A 226 8.05 -2.12 26.79
CA GLN A 226 7.55 -1.57 28.06
C GLN A 226 7.76 -0.06 28.23
N PHE A 227 8.59 0.58 27.39
CA PHE A 227 8.82 2.03 27.39
C PHE A 227 8.15 2.74 26.22
N TYR A 228 7.41 2.02 25.38
CA TYR A 228 6.63 2.61 24.29
C TYR A 228 5.19 2.82 24.80
N ALA A 229 4.56 3.90 24.34
CA ALA A 229 3.15 4.19 24.63
C ALA A 229 2.20 3.13 24.04
#